data_AF-A0A3R9YE79-F1
#
_entry.id   AF-A0A3R9YE79-F1
#
_cell.length_a   1.000
_cell.length_b   1.000
_cell.length_c   1.000
_cell.angle_alpha   90.00
_cell.angle_beta   90.00
_cell.angle_gamma   90.00
#
_symmetry.space_group_name_H-M   'P 1'
#
loop_
_entity.id
_entity.type
_entity.pdbx_description
1 polymer ?
#
loop_
_entity_poly.entity_id
_entity_poly.type
_entity_poly.pdbx_seq_one_letter_code
_entity_poly.pdbx_strand_id
1 'polypeptide(L)'
;MRAQLLIRAWWNRRQVRRLLELGDDQLDDLGICRMDVLLALRRRISEDPSAMLVAWRDERWASAQRRQADTIECHSDNQSIDSRDANMTI
;
A
#
# COMPACT_ATOMS: atom_id res chain seq x y z
N MET A 1 16.58 -8.74 28.05
CA MET A 1 16.07 -8.06 26.83
C MET A 1 15.62 -9.01 25.72
N ARG A 2 16.37 -10.06 25.32
CA ARG A 2 15.97 -10.97 24.21
C ARG A 2 14.65 -11.74 24.41
N ALA A 3 14.36 -12.19 25.63
CA ALA A 3 13.12 -12.92 25.94
C ALA A 3 11.86 -12.06 25.69
N GLN A 4 11.90 -10.76 26.01
CA GLN A 4 10.77 -9.85 25.79
C GLN A 4 10.48 -9.65 24.30
N LEU A 5 11.53 -9.58 23.46
CA LEU A 5 11.38 -9.50 22.02
C LEU A 5 10.75 -10.77 21.44
N LEU A 6 11.16 -11.95 21.93
CA LEU A 6 10.60 -13.23 21.51
C LEU A 6 9.12 -13.37 21.93
N ILE A 7 8.77 -12.95 23.15
CA ILE A 7 7.37 -12.95 23.62
C ILE A 7 6.51 -12.03 22.75
N ARG A 8 7.00 -10.82 22.43
CA ARG A 8 6.31 -9.88 21.54
C ARG A 8 6.14 -10.45 20.14
N ALA A 9 7.21 -10.98 19.53
CA ALA A 9 7.13 -11.59 18.20
C ALA A 9 6.14 -12.75 18.17
N TRP A 10 6.11 -13.59 19.22
CA TRP A 10 5.15 -14.68 19.34
C TRP A 10 3.70 -14.18 19.46
N TRP A 11 3.47 -13.16 20.30
CA TRP A 11 2.15 -12.54 20.44
C TRP A 11 1.67 -11.96 19.11
N ASN A 12 2.53 -11.19 18.43
CA ASN A 12 2.25 -10.58 17.14
C ASN A 12 1.97 -11.65 16.08
N ARG A 13 2.70 -12.76 16.09
CA ARG A 13 2.44 -13.91 15.20
C ARG A 13 1.06 -14.52 15.41
N ARG A 14 0.59 -14.59 16.65
CA ARG A 14 -0.77 -15.05 16.96
C ARG A 14 -1.83 -14.08 16.43
N GLN A 15 -1.60 -12.77 16.54
CA GLN A 15 -2.52 -11.77 15.99
C GLN A 15 -2.51 -11.77 14.46
N VAL A 16 -1.34 -11.85 13.83
CA VAL A 16 -1.21 -11.94 12.37
C VAL A 16 -1.89 -13.20 11.82
N ARG A 17 -1.87 -14.32 12.56
CA ARG A 17 -2.65 -15.52 12.18
C ARG A 17 -4.15 -15.26 12.09
N ARG A 18 -4.70 -14.38 12.92
CA ARG A 18 -6.13 -14.03 12.87
C ARG A 18 -6.48 -13.25 11.60
N LEU A 19 -5.51 -12.59 10.97
CA LEU A 19 -5.75 -11.96 9.66
C LEU A 19 -6.10 -13.00 8.57
N LEU A 20 -5.73 -14.28 8.76
CA LEU A 20 -6.17 -15.36 7.86
C LEU A 20 -7.66 -15.70 8.00
N GLU A 21 -8.36 -15.15 9.00
CA GLU A 21 -9.81 -15.31 9.20
C GLU A 21 -10.59 -14.21 8.47
N LEU A 22 -9.93 -13.12 8.06
CA LEU A 22 -10.55 -12.00 7.34
C LEU A 22 -10.79 -12.32 5.86
N GLY A 23 -11.80 -11.71 5.25
CA GLY A 23 -12.02 -11.74 3.81
C GLY A 23 -10.89 -11.06 3.03
N ASP A 24 -10.73 -11.38 1.75
CA ASP A 24 -9.71 -10.73 0.91
C ASP A 24 -10.00 -9.23 0.71
N ASP A 25 -11.28 -8.84 0.69
CA ASP A 25 -11.76 -7.46 0.70
C ASP A 25 -11.30 -6.70 1.96
N GLN A 26 -11.46 -7.33 3.13
CA GLN A 26 -11.05 -6.75 4.40
C GLN A 26 -9.53 -6.66 4.54
N LEU A 27 -8.78 -7.55 3.87
CA LEU A 27 -7.32 -7.45 3.82
C LEU A 27 -6.89 -6.31 2.87
N ASP A 28 -7.58 -6.15 1.75
CA ASP A 28 -7.30 -5.09 0.78
C ASP A 28 -7.54 -3.69 1.38
N ASP A 29 -8.57 -3.54 2.22
CA ASP A 29 -8.80 -2.32 3.02
C ASP A 29 -7.61 -1.97 3.92
N LEU A 30 -6.86 -2.97 4.39
CA LEU A 30 -5.64 -2.80 5.19
C LEU A 30 -4.38 -2.58 4.32
N GLY A 31 -4.52 -2.60 2.99
CA GLY A 31 -3.42 -2.47 2.02
C GLY A 31 -2.52 -3.71 1.92
N ILE A 32 -2.97 -4.86 2.45
CA ILE A 32 -2.24 -6.12 2.45
C ILE A 32 -3.04 -7.21 1.74
N CYS A 33 -2.39 -8.27 1.28
CA CYS A 33 -3.09 -9.41 0.68
C CYS A 33 -2.83 -10.69 1.49
N ARG A 34 -3.66 -11.71 1.25
CA ARG A 34 -3.54 -13.01 1.93
C ARG A 34 -2.17 -13.66 1.73
N MET A 35 -1.53 -13.46 0.57
CA MET A 35 -0.17 -13.94 0.31
C MET A 35 0.85 -13.28 1.26
N ASP A 36 0.73 -11.98 1.53
CA ASP A 36 1.62 -11.28 2.46
C ASP A 36 1.52 -11.88 3.86
N VAL A 37 0.29 -12.10 4.34
CA VAL A 37 0.05 -12.71 5.66
C VAL A 37 0.72 -14.09 5.75
N LEU A 38 0.60 -14.92 4.71
CA LEU A 38 1.25 -16.23 4.64
C LEU A 38 2.78 -16.11 4.61
N LEU A 39 3.33 -15.18 3.83
CA LEU A 39 4.78 -14.96 3.74
C LEU A 39 5.35 -14.46 5.07
N ALA A 40 4.67 -13.53 5.74
CA ALA A 40 5.04 -13.04 7.07
C ALA A 40 5.05 -14.18 8.10
N LEU A 41 4.04 -15.06 8.06
CA LEU A 41 3.94 -16.21 8.97
C LEU A 41 4.90 -17.36 8.64
N ARG A 42 5.47 -17.41 7.43
CA ARG A 42 6.45 -18.44 7.04
C ARG A 42 7.88 -18.13 7.53
N ARG A 43 8.12 -16.89 7.97
CA ARG A 43 9.41 -16.45 8.50
C ARG A 43 9.74 -17.04 9.88
N ARG A 44 10.99 -16.85 10.32
CA ARG A 44 11.51 -17.40 11.57
C ARG A 44 10.66 -16.93 12.76
N ILE A 45 10.58 -17.74 13.82
CA ILE A 45 9.81 -17.41 15.04
C ILE A 45 10.36 -16.16 15.75
N SER A 46 11.65 -15.87 15.58
CA SER A 46 12.30 -14.70 16.15
C SER A 46 12.02 -13.39 15.38
N GLU A 47 11.45 -13.48 14.18
CA GLU A 47 11.13 -12.31 13.36
C GLU A 47 9.69 -11.88 13.65
N ASP A 48 9.48 -10.57 13.83
CA ASP A 48 8.16 -10.00 14.08
C ASP A 48 7.40 -9.84 12.75
N PRO A 49 6.34 -10.65 12.51
CA PRO A 49 5.60 -10.58 11.25
C PRO A 49 4.82 -9.27 11.08
N SER A 50 4.51 -8.55 12.16
CA SER A 50 3.75 -7.30 12.08
C SER A 50 4.55 -6.17 11.42
N ALA A 51 5.84 -6.05 11.76
CA ALA A 51 6.75 -5.06 11.17
C ALA A 51 6.90 -5.26 9.66
N MET A 52 6.87 -6.51 9.19
CA MET A 52 6.96 -6.82 7.77
C MET A 52 5.70 -6.43 7.00
N LEU A 53 4.52 -6.73 7.55
CA LEU A 53 3.25 -6.33 6.94
C LEU A 53 3.14 -4.81 6.82
N VAL A 54 3.61 -4.07 7.82
CA VAL A 54 3.69 -2.60 7.76
C VAL A 54 4.60 -2.16 6.62
N ALA A 55 5.81 -2.72 6.51
CA ALA A 55 6.73 -2.35 5.44
C ALA A 55 6.14 -2.59 4.03
N TRP A 56 5.49 -3.74 3.80
CA TRP A 56 4.88 -4.03 2.50
C TRP A 56 3.67 -3.15 2.19
N ARG A 57 2.84 -2.85 3.20
CA ARG A 57 1.73 -1.90 3.06
C ARG A 57 2.25 -0.53 2.65
N ASP A 58 3.26 -0.03 3.35
CA ASP A 58 3.83 1.30 3.10
C ASP A 58 4.46 1.38 1.70
N GLU A 59 5.14 0.32 1.25
CA GLU A 59 5.67 0.21 -0.12
C GLU A 59 4.56 0.27 -1.19
N ARG A 60 3.43 -0.37 -0.95
CA ARG A 60 2.27 -0.32 -1.88
C ARG A 60 1.61 1.03 -1.91
N TRP A 61 1.39 1.67 -0.78
CA TRP A 61 0.79 3.00 -0.73
C TRP A 61 1.71 4.03 -1.39
N ALA A 62 3.01 3.98 -1.13
CA ALA A 62 3.98 4.82 -1.82
C ALA A 62 3.94 4.62 -3.34
N SER A 63 3.78 3.37 -3.80
CA SER A 63 3.66 3.06 -5.23
C SER A 63 2.34 3.51 -5.84
N ALA A 64 1.22 3.39 -5.11
CA ALA A 64 -0.09 3.84 -5.55
C ALA A 64 -0.15 5.37 -5.68
N GLN A 65 0.44 6.09 -4.72
CA GLN A 65 0.48 7.54 -4.72
C GLN A 65 1.32 8.11 -5.87
N ARG A 66 2.42 7.44 -6.24
CA ARG A 66 3.20 7.79 -7.44
C ARG A 66 2.39 7.68 -8.73
N ARG A 67 1.63 6.59 -8.91
CA ARG A 67 0.78 6.41 -10.10
C ARG A 67 -0.30 7.47 -10.24
N GLN A 68 -0.86 7.94 -9.12
CA GLN A 68 -1.84 9.03 -9.13
C GLN A 68 -1.21 10.36 -9.53
N ALA A 69 0.01 10.66 -9.06
CA ALA A 69 0.74 11.85 -9.48
C ALA A 69 1.01 11.85 -10.99
N ASP A 70 1.48 10.72 -11.54
CA ASP A 70 1.74 10.57 -12.98
C ASP A 70 0.46 10.74 -13.83
N THR A 71 -0.72 10.39 -13.30
CA THR A 71 -1.99 10.51 -14.03
C THR A 71 -2.52 11.94 -14.06
N ILE A 72 -2.25 12.74 -13.02
CA ILE A 72 -2.69 14.13 -12.92
C ILE A 72 -1.91 15.04 -13.88
N GLU A 73 -0.63 14.75 -14.11
CA GLU A 73 0.22 15.57 -15.00
C GLU A 73 -0.21 15.48 -16.48
N CYS A 74 -0.73 14.34 -16.94
CA CYS A 74 -1.11 14.14 -18.35
C CYS A 74 -2.39 14.89 -18.80
N HIS A 75 -3.15 15.52 -17.89
CA HIS A 75 -4.44 16.15 -18.22
C HIS A 75 -4.39 17.69 -18.35
N SER A 76 -3.24 18.32 -18.09
CA SER A 76 -3.15 19.80 -18.03
C SER A 76 -2.68 20.49 -19.32
N ASP A 77 -2.17 19.76 -20.32
CA ASP A 77 -1.57 20.38 -21.51
C ASP A 77 -2.54 20.61 -22.68
N ASN A 78 -3.83 20.29 -22.54
CA ASN A 78 -4.79 20.33 -23.66
C ASN A 78 -5.83 21.46 -23.60
N GLN A 79 -5.58 22.54 -22.85
CA GLN A 79 -6.44 23.73 -22.80
C GLN A 79 -5.66 25.02 -23.15
N SER A 80 -5.14 25.16 -24.37
CA SER A 80 -4.67 26.49 -24.80
C SER A 80 -4.53 26.72 -26.31
N ILE A 81 -5.41 26.20 -27.18
CA ILE A 81 -5.51 26.74 -28.55
C ILE A 81 -6.95 26.67 -29.03
N ASP A 82 -7.80 27.58 -28.56
CA ASP A 82 -8.92 28.05 -29.37
C ASP A 82 -9.45 29.34 -28.77
N SER A 83 -9.42 30.43 -29.54
CA SER A 83 -10.14 31.71 -29.38
C SER A 83 -9.26 32.93 -29.66
N ARG A 84 -8.61 33.01 -30.83
CA ARG A 84 -8.10 34.30 -31.37
C ARG A 84 -8.14 34.36 -32.90
N ASP A 85 -9.23 33.94 -33.54
CA ASP A 85 -9.51 34.29 -34.95
C ASP A 85 -10.97 34.69 -35.12
N ALA A 86 -11.38 35.70 -34.35
CA ALA A 86 -12.67 36.39 -34.52
C ALA A 86 -12.46 37.90 -34.42
N ASN A 87 -11.58 38.45 -35.26
CA ASN A 87 -11.68 39.83 -35.77
C ASN A 87 -10.49 40.19 -36.66
N MET A 88 -10.69 40.13 -37.98
CA MET A 88 -10.08 41.09 -38.90
C MET A 88 -10.98 41.15 -40.15
N THR A 89 -11.98 42.04 -40.16
CA THR A 89 -11.93 43.43 -40.67
C THR A 89 -12.22 43.49 -42.18
N ILE A 90 -13.45 43.96 -42.45
CA ILE A 90 -13.94 44.82 -43.55
C ILE A 90 -13.66 44.37 -44.99
#